data_AF-A0A0J8B1K3-F1
#
_entry.id   AF-A0A0J8B1K3-F1
#
_cell.length_a   1.000
_cell.length_b   1.000
_cell.length_c   1.000
_cell.angle_alpha   90.00
_cell.angle_beta   90.00
_cell.angle_gamma   90.00
#
_symmetry.space_group_name_H-M   'P 1'
#
loop_
_entity.id
_entity.type
_entity.pdbx_description
1 polymer ?
#
loop_
_entity_poly.entity_id
_entity_poly.type
_entity_poly.pdbx_seq_one_letter_code
_entity_poly.pdbx_strand_id
1 'polypeptide(L)'
;TGHELAHEIRNGTVVVVHTYENQRFILGQGWLSWLLPTDRPSWSDIDGTQELRRDSPLFNLPSEHWHWKSDWVIDRGQLCGKGKVDPDGWEYAHDFPRTYTAKRHWTDNVRRRRWFRVRRLIDSIDKKIRTNIEEKRNRRQNGLLFLVDSCQIAQKSCSTLIFRSGSPLHSPSKKSVSESSQPDVSMQVTRVVSLLTFFSIGTQPSPTAVSHAGANIPSSSPKRHSPRENADDL
;
A
#
# COMPACT_ATOMS: atom_id res chain seq x y z
N THR A 1 6.63 -2.81 -22.62
CA THR A 1 5.72 -1.95 -21.82
C THR A 1 5.06 -2.85 -20.79
N GLY A 2 5.39 -2.66 -19.52
CA GLY A 2 5.19 -3.66 -18.46
C GLY A 2 3.71 -3.98 -18.23
N HIS A 3 3.34 -5.23 -18.47
CA HIS A 3 2.04 -5.75 -18.08
C HIS A 3 2.05 -5.94 -16.56
N GLU A 4 1.52 -4.96 -15.82
CA GLU A 4 1.12 -5.10 -14.42
C GLU A 4 -0.13 -5.99 -14.38
N LEU A 5 0.02 -7.25 -14.84
CA LEU A 5 -1.06 -8.21 -14.95
C LEU A 5 -1.62 -8.45 -13.56
N ALA A 6 -2.88 -8.07 -13.36
CA ALA A 6 -3.89 -8.74 -12.53
C ALA A 6 -3.49 -9.17 -11.10
N HIS A 7 -2.37 -8.71 -10.56
CA HIS A 7 -1.70 -9.33 -9.41
C HIS A 7 -1.46 -8.30 -8.33
N GLU A 8 -2.29 -8.31 -7.29
CA GLU A 8 -1.95 -7.60 -6.06
C GLU A 8 -1.02 -8.49 -5.24
N ILE A 9 0.25 -8.09 -5.11
CA ILE A 9 1.24 -8.80 -4.30
C ILE A 9 0.98 -8.47 -2.83
N ARG A 10 0.45 -9.43 -2.07
CA ARG A 10 0.49 -9.38 -0.61
C ARG A 10 1.55 -10.35 -0.13
N ASN A 11 2.79 -9.86 -0.05
CA ASN A 11 3.95 -10.47 0.62
C ASN A 11 4.79 -11.49 -0.18
N GLY A 12 4.95 -11.32 -1.50
CA GLY A 12 5.92 -12.04 -2.37
C GLY A 12 5.75 -13.57 -2.49
N THR A 13 5.00 -14.16 -1.58
CA THR A 13 4.77 -15.60 -1.37
C THR A 13 3.28 -15.92 -1.56
N VAL A 14 2.42 -14.91 -1.50
CA VAL A 14 0.99 -14.98 -1.83
C VAL A 14 0.72 -13.95 -2.92
N VAL A 15 0.04 -14.40 -3.97
CA VAL A 15 -0.37 -13.55 -5.10
C VAL A 15 -1.86 -13.74 -5.32
N VAL A 16 -2.58 -12.62 -5.37
CA VAL A 16 -4.00 -12.60 -5.69
C VAL A 16 -4.15 -12.27 -7.17
N VAL A 17 -4.69 -13.18 -7.96
CA VAL A 17 -5.03 -12.94 -9.37
C VAL A 17 -6.50 -12.55 -9.47
N HIS A 18 -6.87 -11.74 -10.46
CA HIS A 18 -8.26 -11.35 -10.67
C HIS A 18 -8.66 -11.20 -12.15
N THR A 19 -9.96 -11.27 -12.40
CA THR A 19 -10.62 -10.97 -13.69
C THR A 19 -11.99 -10.35 -13.42
N TYR A 20 -12.56 -9.66 -14.40
CA TYR A 20 -13.89 -9.07 -14.32
C TYR A 20 -14.85 -9.76 -15.28
N GLU A 21 -15.97 -10.22 -14.75
CA GLU A 21 -17.13 -10.63 -15.52
C GLU A 21 -17.98 -9.40 -15.83
N ASN A 22 -18.36 -9.20 -17.09
CA ASN A 22 -19.11 -8.04 -17.57
C ASN A 22 -20.45 -8.46 -18.14
N GLN A 23 -21.50 -7.70 -17.84
CA GLN A 23 -22.84 -7.92 -18.36
C GLN A 23 -23.51 -6.61 -18.75
N ARG A 24 -24.37 -6.68 -19.78
CA ARG A 24 -25.22 -5.56 -20.22
C ARG A 24 -26.68 -5.87 -19.96
N PHE A 25 -27.42 -4.87 -19.50
CA PHE A 25 -28.86 -4.93 -19.37
C PHE A 25 -29.52 -4.62 -20.71
N ILE A 26 -30.34 -5.53 -21.20
CA ILE A 26 -31.15 -5.37 -22.40
C ILE A 26 -32.62 -5.32 -21.97
N LEU A 27 -33.34 -4.28 -22.40
CA LEU A 27 -34.76 -4.10 -22.09
C LEU A 27 -35.55 -5.34 -22.53
N GLY A 28 -36.35 -5.89 -21.61
CA GLY A 28 -37.14 -7.11 -21.82
C GLY A 28 -36.39 -8.43 -21.65
N GLN A 29 -35.05 -8.45 -21.70
CA GLN A 29 -34.24 -9.68 -21.56
C GLN A 29 -33.45 -9.74 -20.24
N GLY A 30 -33.18 -8.59 -19.61
CA GLY A 30 -32.43 -8.52 -18.38
C GLY A 30 -30.91 -8.46 -18.61
N TRP A 31 -30.14 -8.98 -17.66
CA TRP A 31 -28.69 -8.97 -17.70
C TRP A 31 -28.14 -10.12 -18.54
N LEU A 32 -27.37 -9.80 -19.58
CA LEU A 32 -26.77 -10.77 -20.49
C LEU A 32 -25.24 -10.65 -20.51
N SER A 33 -24.57 -11.77 -20.75
CA SER A 33 -23.13 -11.82 -21.04
C SER A 33 -22.81 -11.52 -22.51
N TRP A 34 -23.84 -11.38 -23.35
CA TRP A 34 -23.69 -10.88 -24.71
C TRP A 34 -23.66 -9.36 -24.68
N LEU A 35 -22.53 -8.78 -25.07
CA LEU A 35 -22.33 -7.34 -25.09
C LEU A 35 -22.45 -6.79 -26.51
N LEU A 36 -22.56 -5.46 -26.64
CA LEU A 36 -22.56 -4.83 -27.95
C LEU A 36 -21.16 -4.95 -28.59
N PRO A 37 -21.05 -4.91 -29.93
CA PRO A 37 -19.74 -4.96 -30.59
C PRO A 37 -18.76 -3.84 -30.18
N THR A 38 -19.30 -2.70 -29.71
CA THR A 38 -18.54 -1.56 -29.21
C THR A 38 -18.14 -1.67 -27.73
N ASP A 39 -18.67 -2.67 -27.03
CA ASP A 39 -18.39 -2.87 -25.61
C ASP A 39 -17.07 -3.61 -25.39
N ARG A 40 -16.65 -3.63 -24.13
CA ARG A 40 -15.58 -4.51 -23.65
C ARG A 40 -15.98 -6.00 -23.73
N PRO A 41 -15.00 -6.91 -23.70
CA PRO A 41 -15.26 -8.35 -23.63
C PRO A 41 -16.07 -8.77 -22.39
N SER A 42 -16.80 -9.87 -22.47
CA SER A 42 -17.61 -10.41 -21.36
C SER A 42 -16.79 -10.86 -20.16
N TRP A 43 -15.50 -11.13 -20.38
CA TRP A 43 -14.49 -11.31 -19.34
C TRP A 43 -13.30 -10.43 -19.66
N SER A 44 -12.89 -9.57 -18.73
CA SER A 44 -11.86 -8.60 -19.01
C SER A 44 -10.85 -8.38 -17.88
N ASP A 45 -9.77 -7.69 -18.21
CA ASP A 45 -8.91 -7.03 -17.23
C ASP A 45 -9.64 -5.89 -16.49
N ILE A 46 -8.92 -5.24 -15.58
CA ILE A 46 -9.46 -4.15 -14.74
C ILE A 46 -9.95 -2.95 -15.55
N ASP A 47 -9.21 -2.61 -16.60
CA ASP A 47 -9.50 -1.49 -17.48
C ASP A 47 -10.64 -1.84 -18.46
N GLY A 48 -10.80 -3.12 -18.77
CA GLY A 48 -11.75 -3.66 -19.74
C GLY A 48 -11.29 -3.54 -21.18
N THR A 49 -9.99 -3.48 -21.39
CA THR A 49 -9.36 -3.33 -22.70
C THR A 49 -9.07 -4.68 -23.34
N GLN A 50 -8.74 -5.68 -22.53
CA GLN A 50 -8.34 -7.00 -23.01
C GLN A 50 -9.28 -8.08 -22.49
N GLU A 51 -9.51 -9.09 -23.32
CA GLU A 51 -10.24 -10.28 -22.92
C GLU A 51 -9.40 -11.10 -21.94
N LEU A 52 -9.96 -11.42 -20.78
CA LEU A 52 -9.26 -12.14 -19.73
C LEU A 52 -10.20 -13.13 -19.04
N ARG A 53 -10.48 -14.26 -19.70
CA ARG A 53 -11.35 -15.31 -19.13
C ARG A 53 -10.70 -16.04 -17.97
N ARG A 54 -11.50 -16.60 -17.06
CA ARG A 54 -11.03 -17.36 -15.87
C ARG A 54 -10.16 -18.58 -16.20
N ASP A 55 -10.34 -19.14 -17.39
CA ASP A 55 -9.59 -20.27 -17.98
C ASP A 55 -8.42 -19.82 -18.87
N SER A 56 -8.13 -18.51 -18.91
CA SER A 56 -7.00 -17.97 -19.67
C SER A 56 -5.68 -18.59 -19.21
N PRO A 57 -4.78 -18.98 -20.15
CA PRO A 57 -3.46 -19.49 -19.82
C PRO A 57 -2.59 -18.47 -19.07
N LEU A 58 -2.94 -17.17 -19.11
CA LEU A 58 -2.30 -16.12 -18.31
C LEU A 58 -2.44 -16.37 -16.80
N PHE A 59 -3.47 -17.12 -16.39
CA PHE A 59 -3.64 -17.49 -14.99
C PHE A 59 -2.87 -18.73 -14.58
N ASN A 60 -2.22 -19.45 -15.49
CA ASN A 60 -1.45 -20.64 -15.14
C ASN A 60 -0.40 -20.32 -14.07
N LEU A 61 -0.10 -21.34 -13.25
CA LEU A 61 0.92 -21.19 -12.22
C LEU A 61 2.28 -20.95 -12.89
N PRO A 62 3.08 -19.97 -12.43
CA PRO A 62 4.34 -19.63 -13.10
C PRO A 62 5.37 -20.76 -13.04
N SER A 63 5.27 -21.62 -12.02
CA SER A 63 6.13 -22.78 -11.80
C SER A 63 5.44 -23.77 -10.85
N GLU A 64 5.94 -24.99 -10.77
CA GLU A 64 5.49 -26.05 -9.85
C GLU A 64 5.61 -25.67 -8.36
N HIS A 65 6.42 -24.66 -8.06
CA HIS A 65 6.61 -24.13 -6.71
C HIS A 65 5.41 -23.34 -6.17
N TRP A 66 4.40 -23.11 -6.99
CA TRP A 66 3.16 -22.46 -6.59
C TRP A 66 2.03 -23.47 -6.55
N HIS A 67 1.06 -23.23 -5.68
CA HIS A 67 -0.21 -23.93 -5.69
C HIS A 67 -1.36 -22.93 -5.52
N TRP A 68 -2.53 -23.30 -6.03
CA TRP A 68 -3.74 -22.56 -5.72
C TRP A 68 -4.14 -22.81 -4.27
N LYS A 69 -4.43 -21.73 -3.55
CA LYS A 69 -4.97 -21.78 -2.19
C LYS A 69 -6.50 -21.92 -2.21
N SER A 70 -7.14 -21.37 -3.23
CA SER A 70 -8.59 -21.40 -3.40
C SER A 70 -8.93 -21.52 -4.89
N ASP A 71 -10.17 -21.91 -5.18
CA ASP A 71 -10.76 -21.67 -6.50
C ASP A 71 -11.13 -20.20 -6.69
N TRP A 72 -11.69 -19.90 -7.87
CA TRP A 72 -12.19 -18.57 -8.18
C TRP A 72 -13.33 -18.19 -7.24
N VAL A 73 -13.18 -17.07 -6.55
CA VAL A 73 -14.15 -16.52 -5.60
C VAL A 73 -14.61 -15.14 -6.09
N ILE A 74 -15.88 -14.81 -5.86
CA ILE A 74 -16.42 -13.48 -6.12
C ILE A 74 -15.96 -12.51 -5.03
N ASP A 75 -15.45 -11.35 -5.43
CA ASP A 75 -15.15 -10.24 -4.52
C ASP A 75 -16.47 -9.56 -4.10
N ARG A 76 -16.90 -9.85 -2.87
CA ARG A 76 -18.04 -9.23 -2.17
C ARG A 76 -17.57 -8.15 -1.20
N GLY A 77 -16.42 -7.53 -1.46
CA GLY A 77 -15.80 -6.51 -0.60
C GLY A 77 -14.56 -6.99 0.16
N GLN A 78 -14.06 -8.20 -0.12
CA GLN A 78 -12.81 -8.69 0.49
C GLN A 78 -11.58 -7.95 -0.06
N LEU A 79 -11.58 -7.59 -1.35
CA LEU A 79 -10.47 -6.86 -1.97
C LEU A 79 -10.82 -5.40 -2.25
N CYS A 80 -12.00 -5.12 -2.83
CA CYS A 80 -12.44 -3.75 -3.13
C CYS A 80 -12.83 -2.91 -1.91
N GLY A 81 -13.06 -3.54 -0.74
CA GLY A 81 -13.53 -2.88 0.47
C GLY A 81 -15.06 -2.90 0.62
N LYS A 82 -15.53 -2.84 1.86
CA LYS A 82 -16.97 -2.93 2.18
C LYS A 82 -17.74 -1.76 1.57
N GLY A 83 -18.91 -2.05 1.00
CA GLY A 83 -19.81 -1.04 0.43
C GLY A 83 -19.45 -0.55 -0.99
N LYS A 84 -18.45 -1.15 -1.64
CA LYS A 84 -18.09 -0.87 -3.04
C LYS A 84 -18.82 -1.72 -4.07
N VAL A 85 -19.32 -2.88 -3.64
CA VAL A 85 -20.07 -3.84 -4.43
C VAL A 85 -21.40 -4.15 -3.76
N ASP A 86 -22.35 -4.67 -4.52
CA ASP A 86 -23.58 -5.25 -3.98
C ASP A 86 -23.32 -6.58 -3.24
N PRO A 87 -24.34 -7.17 -2.57
CA PRO A 87 -24.19 -8.44 -1.86
C PRO A 87 -23.72 -9.63 -2.72
N ASP A 88 -23.92 -9.56 -4.04
CA ASP A 88 -23.54 -10.56 -5.03
C ASP A 88 -22.21 -10.23 -5.75
N GLY A 89 -21.55 -9.14 -5.36
CA GLY A 89 -20.25 -8.71 -5.88
C GLY A 89 -20.31 -7.87 -7.15
N TRP A 90 -21.49 -7.39 -7.56
CA TRP A 90 -21.64 -6.54 -8.73
C TRP A 90 -21.38 -5.07 -8.42
N GLU A 91 -20.79 -4.40 -9.39
CA GLU A 91 -20.70 -2.95 -9.50
C GLU A 91 -21.45 -2.51 -10.75
N TYR A 92 -22.17 -1.39 -10.68
CA TYR A 92 -23.08 -0.92 -11.74
C TYR A 92 -22.62 0.42 -12.32
N ALA A 93 -22.88 0.63 -13.61
CA ALA A 93 -22.67 1.91 -14.27
C ALA A 93 -23.66 2.11 -15.43
N HIS A 94 -23.77 3.37 -15.88
CA HIS A 94 -24.58 3.74 -17.03
C HIS A 94 -24.07 3.09 -18.33
N ASP A 95 -22.74 3.09 -18.54
CA ASP A 95 -22.09 2.52 -19.73
C ASP A 95 -20.60 2.24 -19.48
N PHE A 96 -19.94 1.48 -20.37
CA PHE A 96 -18.49 1.25 -20.32
C PHE A 96 -17.69 2.39 -21.00
N PRO A 97 -16.47 2.72 -20.53
CA PRO A 97 -15.98 2.78 -19.15
C PRO A 97 -16.50 4.02 -18.40
N ARG A 98 -17.07 3.84 -17.21
CA ARG A 98 -17.48 4.94 -16.30
C ARG A 98 -17.22 4.57 -14.84
N THR A 99 -17.46 5.53 -13.95
CA THR A 99 -17.48 5.34 -12.49
C THR A 99 -18.52 4.29 -12.11
N TYR A 100 -18.08 3.24 -11.43
CA TYR A 100 -18.96 2.19 -10.93
C TYR A 100 -19.47 2.49 -9.52
N THR A 101 -20.68 2.00 -9.22
CA THR A 101 -21.33 2.14 -7.91
C THR A 101 -21.83 0.80 -7.38
N ALA A 102 -21.93 0.67 -6.06
CA ALA A 102 -22.39 -0.56 -5.42
C ALA A 102 -23.90 -0.80 -5.59
N LYS A 103 -24.69 0.28 -5.68
CA LYS A 103 -26.15 0.20 -5.75
C LYS A 103 -26.59 0.42 -7.19
N ARG A 104 -27.37 -0.51 -7.72
CA ARG A 104 -27.99 -0.36 -9.04
C ARG A 104 -28.94 0.84 -9.07
N HIS A 105 -28.76 1.70 -10.06
CA HIS A 105 -29.71 2.72 -10.49
C HIS A 105 -30.51 2.24 -11.70
N TRP A 106 -31.68 2.85 -11.96
CA TRP A 106 -32.53 2.47 -13.08
C TRP A 106 -31.89 2.81 -14.44
N THR A 107 -30.98 3.78 -14.48
CA THR A 107 -30.19 4.19 -15.66
C THR A 107 -28.97 3.31 -15.90
N ASP A 108 -28.68 2.35 -15.02
CA ASP A 108 -27.50 1.51 -15.16
C ASP A 108 -27.77 0.39 -16.17
N ASN A 109 -27.05 0.45 -17.29
CA ASN A 109 -27.17 -0.51 -18.37
C ASN A 109 -26.03 -1.52 -18.39
N VAL A 110 -25.00 -1.32 -17.55
CA VAL A 110 -23.86 -2.23 -17.47
C VAL A 110 -23.55 -2.57 -16.02
N ARG A 111 -23.01 -3.76 -15.82
CA ARG A 111 -22.46 -4.18 -14.54
C ARG A 111 -21.21 -5.02 -14.74
N ARG A 112 -20.33 -4.99 -13.76
CA ARG A 112 -19.16 -5.88 -13.70
C ARG A 112 -19.03 -6.52 -12.34
N ARG A 113 -18.42 -7.70 -12.29
CA ARG A 113 -18.16 -8.44 -11.06
C ARG A 113 -16.74 -8.96 -11.05
N ARG A 114 -15.99 -8.62 -10.01
CA ARG A 114 -14.61 -9.07 -9.86
C ARG A 114 -14.60 -10.49 -9.31
N TRP A 115 -13.91 -11.36 -10.01
CA TRP A 115 -13.51 -12.69 -9.56
C TRP A 115 -12.04 -12.66 -9.20
N PHE A 116 -11.66 -13.30 -8.11
CA PHE A 116 -10.28 -13.43 -7.70
C PHE A 116 -9.93 -14.85 -7.29
N ARG A 117 -8.66 -15.20 -7.40
CA ARG A 117 -8.12 -16.48 -6.97
C ARG A 117 -6.75 -16.25 -6.33
N VAL A 118 -6.42 -17.03 -5.30
CA VAL A 118 -5.17 -16.84 -4.56
C VAL A 118 -4.23 -17.99 -4.85
N ARG A 119 -3.01 -17.70 -5.31
CA ARG A 119 -1.91 -18.66 -5.35
C ARG A 119 -0.90 -18.37 -4.26
N ARG A 120 -0.28 -19.42 -3.73
CA ARG A 120 0.76 -19.34 -2.72
C ARG A 120 1.96 -20.19 -3.13
N LEU A 121 3.15 -19.75 -2.76
CA LEU A 121 4.36 -20.54 -2.86
C LEU A 121 4.32 -21.70 -1.86
N ILE A 122 4.75 -22.89 -2.28
CA ILE A 122 4.80 -24.09 -1.43
C ILE A 122 5.61 -23.81 -0.16
N ASP A 123 5.10 -24.27 0.98
CA ASP A 123 5.63 -23.94 2.32
C ASP A 123 7.12 -24.25 2.51
N SER A 124 7.63 -25.34 1.91
CA SER A 124 9.06 -25.70 2.00
C SER A 124 9.96 -24.65 1.34
N ILE A 125 9.51 -24.11 0.22
CA ILE A 125 10.22 -23.09 -0.55
C ILE A 125 10.05 -21.73 0.13
N ASP A 126 8.84 -21.41 0.62
CA ASP A 126 8.56 -20.22 1.43
C ASP A 126 9.49 -20.15 2.66
N LYS A 127 9.59 -21.25 3.42
CA LYS A 127 10.53 -21.36 4.56
C LYS A 127 11.98 -21.11 4.14
N LYS A 128 12.45 -21.76 3.07
CA LYS A 128 13.82 -21.59 2.56
C LYS A 128 14.11 -20.15 2.12
N ILE A 129 13.16 -19.49 1.48
CA ILE A 129 13.31 -18.08 1.09
C ILE A 129 13.40 -17.19 2.33
N ARG A 130 12.52 -17.41 3.32
CA ARG A 130 12.53 -16.65 4.58
C ARG A 130 13.85 -16.82 5.34
N THR A 131 14.34 -18.05 5.50
CA THR A 131 15.63 -18.30 6.17
C THR A 131 16.80 -17.64 5.43
N ASN A 132 16.84 -17.75 4.11
CA ASN A 132 17.89 -17.11 3.30
C ASN A 132 17.88 -15.58 3.40
N ILE A 133 16.70 -14.95 3.45
CA ILE A 133 16.55 -13.51 3.65
C ILE A 133 17.04 -13.11 5.04
N GLU A 134 16.67 -13.87 6.07
CA GLU A 134 17.06 -13.63 7.45
C GLU A 134 18.58 -13.77 7.65
N GLU A 135 19.21 -14.82 7.11
CA GLU A 135 20.66 -14.99 7.15
C GLU A 135 21.41 -13.87 6.41
N LYS A 136 20.89 -13.40 5.27
CA LYS A 136 21.47 -12.24 4.57
C LYS A 136 21.34 -10.96 5.40
N ARG A 137 20.19 -10.75 6.05
CA ARG A 137 19.97 -9.62 6.96
C ARG A 137 20.95 -9.68 8.14
N ASN A 138 21.09 -10.84 8.77
CA ASN A 138 21.99 -11.04 9.91
C ASN A 138 23.45 -10.87 9.52
N ARG A 139 23.90 -11.36 8.35
CA ARG A 139 25.25 -11.06 7.84
C ARG A 139 25.49 -9.57 7.63
N ARG A 140 24.52 -8.84 7.07
CA ARG A 140 24.62 -7.38 6.89
C ARG A 140 24.66 -6.64 8.23
N GLN A 141 23.83 -7.07 9.19
CA GLN A 141 23.77 -6.44 10.50
C GLN A 141 25.02 -6.73 11.32
N ASN A 142 25.54 -7.96 11.28
CA ASN A 142 26.81 -8.34 11.90
C ASN A 142 28.00 -7.63 11.24
N GLY A 143 27.99 -7.49 9.91
CA GLY A 143 29.01 -6.74 9.18
C GLY A 143 28.96 -5.23 9.47
N LEU A 144 27.75 -4.66 9.59
CA LEU A 144 27.57 -3.26 9.99
C LEU A 144 28.00 -3.04 11.44
N LEU A 145 27.62 -3.95 12.35
CA LEU A 145 28.04 -3.90 13.76
C LEU A 145 29.57 -3.96 13.86
N PHE A 146 30.22 -4.85 13.10
CA PHE A 146 31.68 -4.91 13.01
C PHE A 146 32.31 -3.59 12.56
N LEU A 147 31.73 -2.91 11.57
CA LEU A 147 32.23 -1.61 11.10
C LEU A 147 32.03 -0.50 12.15
N VAL A 148 30.88 -0.49 12.83
CA VAL A 148 30.58 0.48 13.90
C VAL A 148 31.53 0.29 15.08
N ASP A 149 31.72 -0.95 15.53
CA ASP A 149 32.64 -1.29 16.63
C ASP A 149 34.08 -0.92 16.26
N SER A 150 34.50 -1.22 15.03
CA SER A 150 35.84 -0.86 14.53
C SER A 150 36.06 0.67 14.51
N CYS A 151 35.03 1.44 14.11
CA CYS A 151 35.10 2.90 14.12
C CYS A 151 35.15 3.46 15.55
N GLN A 152 34.38 2.90 16.48
CA GLN A 152 34.41 3.29 17.89
C GLN A 152 35.74 2.91 18.57
N ILE A 153 36.34 1.78 18.22
CA ILE A 153 37.67 1.38 18.70
C ILE A 153 38.73 2.37 18.19
N ALA A 154 38.69 2.73 16.90
CA ALA A 154 39.59 3.73 16.33
C ALA A 154 39.42 5.12 16.95
N GLN A 155 38.19 5.54 17.25
CA GLN A 155 37.89 6.79 17.95
C GLN A 155 38.45 6.81 19.38
N LYS A 156 38.28 5.73 20.15
CA LYS A 156 38.84 5.61 21.52
C LYS A 156 40.37 5.61 21.51
N SER A 157 40.99 4.99 20.50
CA SER A 157 42.45 5.02 20.32
C SER A 157 42.97 6.42 20.01
N CYS A 158 42.25 7.19 19.19
CA CYS A 158 42.64 8.56 18.82
C CYS A 158 42.45 9.58 19.97
N SER A 159 41.47 9.39 20.85
CA SER A 159 41.27 10.26 22.03
C SER A 159 42.36 10.13 23.11
N THR A 160 43.29 9.17 22.97
CA THR A 160 44.38 8.96 23.95
C THR A 160 45.65 9.75 23.61
N LEU A 161 45.68 10.46 22.47
CA LEU A 161 46.85 11.25 22.07
C LEU A 161 46.58 12.77 22.16
N ILE A 162 47.18 13.33 23.23
CA ILE A 162 47.62 14.72 23.45
C ILE A 162 46.60 15.67 24.13
N PHE A 163 46.87 16.03 25.40
CA PHE A 163 47.42 17.37 25.73
C PHE A 163 48.03 17.41 27.14
N ARG A 164 49.37 17.32 27.23
CA ARG A 164 50.13 17.73 28.42
C ARG A 164 50.27 19.25 28.34
N SER A 165 49.55 19.98 29.17
CA SER A 165 49.55 21.44 29.23
C SER A 165 50.87 21.98 29.79
N GLY A 166 51.57 22.78 29.00
CA GLY A 166 52.64 23.68 29.44
C GLY A 166 52.28 25.11 28.99
N SER A 167 52.13 25.99 29.96
CA SER A 167 51.55 27.33 29.90
C SER A 167 52.41 28.39 29.16
N PRO A 168 51.83 29.58 28.87
CA PRO A 168 52.24 30.50 27.80
C PRO A 168 52.94 31.77 28.30
N LEU A 169 53.61 32.52 27.42
CA LEU A 169 53.57 34.01 27.31
C LEU A 169 54.56 34.51 26.23
N HIS A 170 54.11 35.20 25.19
CA HIS A 170 54.20 36.67 25.06
C HIS A 170 53.81 37.14 23.64
N SER A 171 53.21 38.33 23.59
CA SER A 171 52.59 39.04 22.46
C SER A 171 53.36 40.36 22.18
N PRO A 172 52.87 41.33 21.38
CA PRO A 172 52.66 41.38 19.92
C PRO A 172 53.18 42.70 19.25
N SER A 173 53.27 42.80 17.91
CA SER A 173 53.11 44.09 17.17
C SER A 173 53.05 43.86 15.63
N LYS A 174 51.92 44.11 14.94
CA LYS A 174 51.44 45.33 14.21
C LYS A 174 52.05 45.61 12.81
N LYS A 175 51.15 45.56 11.79
CA LYS A 175 51.02 46.35 10.51
C LYS A 175 52.20 46.28 9.49
N SER A 176 52.06 46.34 8.14
CA SER A 176 51.05 46.80 7.17
C SER A 176 51.35 46.27 5.74
N VAL A 177 50.29 46.07 4.93
CA VAL A 177 50.06 46.26 3.46
C VAL A 177 51.23 46.15 2.43
N SER A 178 51.15 45.21 1.47
CA SER A 178 50.94 45.43 0.00
C SER A 178 51.26 44.19 -0.89
N GLU A 179 50.24 43.73 -1.62
CA GLU A 179 50.17 43.27 -3.03
C GLU A 179 51.18 42.26 -3.65
N SER A 180 50.64 41.10 -4.06
CA SER A 180 50.77 40.41 -5.38
C SER A 180 51.11 38.90 -5.35
N SER A 181 50.46 38.17 -6.27
CA SER A 181 50.69 36.80 -6.76
C SER A 181 50.18 35.57 -5.96
N GLN A 182 49.18 34.89 -6.52
CA GLN A 182 48.69 33.52 -6.27
C GLN A 182 49.65 32.45 -6.85
N PRO A 183 49.38 31.13 -6.70
CA PRO A 183 48.84 30.39 -5.55
C PRO A 183 49.70 29.15 -5.21
N ASP A 184 49.62 28.60 -3.98
CA ASP A 184 49.78 27.14 -3.84
C ASP A 184 49.14 26.54 -2.57
N VAL A 185 48.48 25.39 -2.80
CA VAL A 185 47.92 24.35 -1.91
C VAL A 185 47.00 24.76 -0.75
N SER A 186 45.68 24.70 -0.98
CA SER A 186 44.68 24.60 0.10
C SER A 186 44.49 23.14 0.54
N MET A 187 44.80 22.84 1.79
CA MET A 187 44.35 21.62 2.46
C MET A 187 42.98 21.89 3.09
N GLN A 188 41.90 21.56 2.36
CA GLN A 188 40.54 21.68 2.86
C GLN A 188 40.29 20.59 3.92
N VAL A 189 40.03 21.04 5.14
CA VAL A 189 39.67 20.25 6.31
C VAL A 189 38.28 19.64 6.07
N THR A 190 38.24 18.35 5.78
CA THR A 190 36.98 17.59 5.65
C THR A 190 36.31 17.48 7.02
N ARG A 191 35.19 18.18 7.18
CA ARG A 191 34.26 18.01 8.31
C ARG A 191 33.65 16.61 8.24
N VAL A 192 34.00 15.73 9.17
CA VAL A 192 33.32 14.44 9.35
C VAL A 192 32.00 14.71 10.06
N VAL A 193 30.89 14.48 9.35
CA VAL A 193 29.53 14.58 9.90
C VAL A 193 29.28 13.32 10.74
N SER A 194 29.12 13.49 12.04
CA SER A 194 28.77 12.42 12.99
C SER A 194 27.33 11.94 12.76
N LEU A 195 27.17 10.75 12.20
CA LEU A 195 25.89 10.05 12.05
C LEU A 195 25.61 9.19 13.29
N LEU A 196 25.38 9.83 14.44
CA LEU A 196 24.80 9.18 15.62
C LEU A 196 23.66 10.04 16.16
N THR A 197 22.50 10.00 15.50
CA THR A 197 21.23 10.37 16.13
C THR A 197 20.49 9.10 16.52
N PHE A 198 20.52 8.89 17.83
CA PHE A 198 20.03 7.82 18.68
C PHE A 198 18.58 7.37 18.44
N PHE A 199 18.36 6.06 18.51
CA PHE A 199 17.08 5.48 18.92
C PHE A 199 16.76 5.93 20.35
N SER A 200 15.69 6.71 20.54
CA SER A 200 15.05 6.87 21.85
C SER A 200 13.95 5.81 21.98
N ILE A 201 14.17 4.83 22.85
CA ILE A 201 13.13 3.93 23.33
C ILE A 201 12.34 4.73 24.39
N GLY A 202 11.19 5.26 23.98
CA GLY A 202 10.25 5.93 24.88
C GLY A 202 9.35 4.92 25.58
N THR A 203 9.65 4.68 26.85
CA THR A 203 8.83 3.96 27.82
C THR A 203 7.45 4.63 27.96
N GLN A 204 6.39 3.82 27.96
CA GLN A 204 5.01 4.22 28.28
C GLN A 204 4.91 4.86 29.67
N PRO A 205 3.94 5.78 29.85
CA PRO A 205 2.95 5.51 30.89
C PRO A 205 1.50 5.76 30.43
N SER A 206 0.62 4.82 30.76
CA SER A 206 -0.80 5.09 31.03
C SER A 206 -0.92 5.72 32.43
N PRO A 207 -1.86 6.66 32.68
CA PRO A 207 -3.26 6.35 33.02
C PRO A 207 -4.22 7.43 32.42
N THR A 208 -5.56 7.38 32.41
CA THR A 208 -6.53 7.09 33.48
C THR A 208 -7.91 6.99 32.82
N ALA A 209 -8.74 6.09 33.35
CA ALA A 209 -10.17 6.04 33.09
C ALA A 209 -10.87 7.34 33.55
N VAL A 210 -11.83 7.82 32.75
CA VAL A 210 -12.88 8.74 33.23
C VAL A 210 -14.23 8.13 32.88
N SER A 211 -14.92 7.72 33.94
CA SER A 211 -16.33 7.36 33.98
C SER A 211 -17.18 8.60 34.22
N HIS A 212 -18.27 8.78 33.47
CA HIS A 212 -19.56 9.38 33.87
C HIS A 212 -20.57 8.97 32.79
N ALA A 213 -21.56 8.11 33.04
CA ALA A 213 -22.85 8.40 33.68
C ALA A 213 -23.41 9.75 33.22
N GLY A 214 -24.54 9.90 32.54
CA GLY A 214 -25.70 9.08 32.24
C GLY A 214 -26.85 10.08 32.00
N ALA A 215 -27.76 9.83 31.06
CA ALA A 215 -29.12 10.41 31.06
C ALA A 215 -29.94 9.87 29.87
N ASN A 216 -30.87 8.97 30.17
CA ASN A 216 -32.11 8.82 29.43
C ASN A 216 -32.96 10.10 29.59
N ILE A 217 -33.73 10.48 28.57
CA ILE A 217 -35.13 10.93 28.65
C ILE A 217 -35.72 10.98 27.22
N PRO A 218 -37.04 10.70 27.01
CA PRO A 218 -37.60 10.33 25.72
C PRO A 218 -38.53 11.39 25.10
N SER A 219 -39.13 11.03 23.94
CA SER A 219 -40.22 11.71 23.21
C SER A 219 -39.79 12.96 22.41
N SER A 220 -40.31 13.29 21.23
CA SER A 220 -41.67 13.10 20.71
C SER A 220 -41.69 13.22 19.17
N SER A 221 -42.44 12.34 18.51
CA SER A 221 -42.86 12.48 17.12
C SER A 221 -43.93 13.58 16.98
N PRO A 222 -43.99 14.33 15.87
CA PRO A 222 -45.22 14.93 15.41
C PRO A 222 -45.78 14.17 14.20
N LYS A 223 -46.98 13.62 14.40
CA LYS A 223 -47.93 13.26 13.33
C LYS A 223 -48.16 14.48 12.44
N ARG A 224 -48.06 14.33 11.12
CA ARG A 224 -48.75 15.22 10.18
C ARG A 224 -49.73 14.42 9.32
N HIS A 225 -50.97 14.83 9.49
CA HIS A 225 -52.19 14.62 8.74
C HIS A 225 -52.07 14.13 7.29
N SER A 226 -52.80 13.06 7.02
CA SER A 226 -53.46 12.78 5.74
C SER A 226 -54.65 13.75 5.56
N PRO A 227 -54.92 14.24 4.34
CA PRO A 227 -56.26 14.61 3.92
C PRO A 227 -56.94 13.40 3.24
N ARG A 228 -58.18 13.14 3.65
CA ARG A 228 -59.18 12.37 2.91
C ARG A 228 -59.82 13.26 1.83
N GLU A 229 -60.49 12.58 0.89
CA GLU A 229 -61.52 13.08 -0.04
C GLU A 229 -60.99 13.88 -1.25
N ASN A 230 -61.32 13.57 -2.51
CA ASN A 230 -62.62 13.15 -3.05
C ASN A 230 -62.52 12.06 -4.14
N ALA A 231 -63.55 11.21 -4.16
CA ALA A 231 -64.05 10.59 -5.36
C ALA A 231 -64.96 11.60 -6.07
N ASP A 232 -64.90 11.65 -7.41
CA ASP A 232 -65.92 12.07 -8.37
C ASP A 232 -65.30 11.71 -9.75
N ASP A 233 -65.76 10.63 -10.38
CA ASP A 233 -66.77 10.61 -11.44
C ASP A 233 -66.24 11.05 -12.84
N LEU A 234 -66.39 10.11 -13.78
CA LEU A 234 -66.28 10.17 -15.26
C LEU A 234 -64.89 10.04 -15.90
#